data_AF-A0A1M6PN55-F1
#
_entry.id   AF-A0A1M6PN55-F1
#
_cell.length_a   1.000
_cell.length_b   1.000
_cell.length_c   1.000
_cell.angle_alpha   90.00
_cell.angle_beta   90.00
_cell.angle_gamma   90.00
#
_symmetry.space_group_name_H-M   'P 1'
#
loop_
_entity.id
_entity.type
_entity.pdbx_description
1 polymer ?
#
loop_
_entity_poly.entity_id
_entity_poly.type
_entity_poly.pdbx_seq_one_letter_code
_entity_poly.pdbx_strand_id
1 'polypeptide(L)'
;MATQVLAIDDLDYTYDAGNRLQKVVDNTNHPAGFNMNGAGANDTFVYDKYGNLMADPYKKISTILYNHLNLPTKITFLSGGKIEYFYDATGTKLKKKVTDGTTITTTEYMQGFQYTNNVLDFFPHPEGYVKALPAGLGGGSSYQFKYVFTYTDHLGNIRLKYAQDPSNNNRISILEEDHYYPYGLKHSGYNSFHQIFTTEDGDGQGTGIVLTPVNPFLGDSHKYKFGGMEYQDEFDINTYDFGARNYDPALGRWMNIDPLAEAMRRHSPYNYAFDNPVYFIDPDGMMPGGFANTNSVTSTGAFESYGGGGFDVRTFDKATNETLDFKTVSSLEGVSYNTQAGAISTNSSGA
;
A
#
# COMPACT_ATOMS: atom_id res chain seq x y z
N MET A 1 -35.04 -6.51 16.85
CA MET A 1 -34.84 -5.11 16.43
C MET A 1 -34.13 -5.16 15.09
N ALA A 2 -34.70 -4.57 14.03
CA ALA A 2 -34.00 -4.48 12.77
C ALA A 2 -32.80 -3.55 12.98
N THR A 3 -31.60 -4.05 12.77
CA THR A 3 -30.37 -3.27 12.86
C THR A 3 -30.48 -2.16 11.82
N GLN A 4 -30.50 -0.90 12.28
CA GLN A 4 -30.50 0.25 11.40
C GLN A 4 -29.18 0.24 10.62
N VAL A 5 -29.26 0.26 9.29
CA VAL A 5 -28.08 0.42 8.44
C VAL A 5 -27.49 1.80 8.74
N LEU A 6 -26.23 1.83 9.18
CA LEU A 6 -25.50 3.06 9.43
C LEU A 6 -24.97 3.56 8.08
N ALA A 7 -25.44 4.72 7.62
CA ALA A 7 -24.89 5.37 6.43
C ALA A 7 -23.56 6.04 6.83
N ILE A 8 -22.47 5.53 6.25
CA ILE A 8 -21.10 6.00 6.52
C ILE A 8 -20.68 7.10 5.55
N ASP A 9 -21.17 7.05 4.32
CA ASP A 9 -20.82 7.99 3.26
C ASP A 9 -22.03 8.17 2.35
N ASP A 10 -22.27 9.41 1.93
CA ASP A 10 -23.21 9.79 0.87
C ASP A 10 -22.56 10.92 0.05
N LEU A 11 -21.72 10.52 -0.90
CA LEU A 11 -20.75 11.40 -1.56
C LEU A 11 -21.28 11.93 -2.89
N ASP A 12 -21.41 13.26 -2.98
CA ASP A 12 -21.67 13.99 -4.22
C ASP A 12 -20.37 14.52 -4.81
N TYR A 13 -20.03 14.03 -6.01
CA TYR A 13 -18.83 14.42 -6.74
C TYR A 13 -19.14 15.47 -7.81
N THR A 14 -18.41 16.59 -7.80
CA THR A 14 -18.47 17.61 -8.87
C THR A 14 -17.18 17.55 -9.68
N TYR A 15 -17.31 17.52 -11.01
CA TYR A 15 -16.18 17.46 -11.94
C TYR A 15 -16.10 18.72 -12.80
N ASP A 16 -14.92 18.95 -13.39
CA ASP A 16 -14.79 19.93 -14.47
C ASP A 16 -15.48 19.43 -15.75
N ALA A 17 -15.29 20.13 -16.87
CA ALA A 17 -15.82 19.70 -18.17
C ALA A 17 -15.22 18.36 -18.67
N GLY A 18 -14.20 17.83 -17.99
CA GLY A 18 -13.58 16.53 -18.25
C GLY A 18 -13.82 15.57 -17.08
N ASN A 19 -12.74 15.06 -16.52
CA ASN A 19 -12.76 14.00 -15.50
C ASN A 19 -11.98 14.37 -14.21
N ARG A 20 -11.60 15.64 -14.05
CA ARG A 20 -10.89 16.10 -12.85
C ARG A 20 -11.89 16.44 -11.76
N LEU A 21 -11.64 15.93 -10.56
CA LEU A 21 -12.50 16.23 -9.40
C LEU A 21 -12.38 17.71 -9.09
N GLN A 22 -13.49 18.42 -8.91
CA GLN A 22 -13.47 19.80 -8.41
C GLN A 22 -13.88 19.85 -6.95
N LYS A 23 -14.85 19.02 -6.54
CA LYS A 23 -15.43 19.09 -5.20
C LYS A 23 -16.06 17.77 -4.80
N VAL A 24 -16.05 17.50 -3.50
CA VAL A 24 -16.81 16.42 -2.87
C VAL A 24 -17.64 16.99 -1.71
N VAL A 25 -18.86 16.52 -1.58
CA VAL A 25 -19.72 16.77 -0.43
C VAL A 25 -20.13 15.43 0.14
N ASP A 26 -19.91 15.20 1.43
CA ASP A 26 -20.52 14.09 2.15
C ASP A 26 -21.78 14.58 2.88
N ASN A 27 -22.94 14.07 2.47
CA ASN A 27 -24.22 14.42 3.06
C ASN A 27 -24.45 13.74 4.42
N THR A 28 -23.66 12.71 4.77
CA THR A 28 -23.74 12.07 6.09
C THR A 28 -22.89 12.79 7.15
N ASN A 29 -21.74 13.33 6.75
CA ASN A 29 -20.69 13.87 7.62
C ASN A 29 -20.22 12.86 8.69
N HIS A 30 -20.24 11.57 8.37
CA HIS A 30 -19.90 10.53 9.33
C HIS A 30 -18.37 10.40 9.43
N PRO A 31 -17.77 10.47 10.64
CA PRO A 31 -16.31 10.56 10.80
C PRO A 31 -15.53 9.29 10.44
N ALA A 32 -16.22 8.19 10.14
CA ALA A 32 -15.61 6.94 9.71
C ALA A 32 -15.53 6.77 8.18
N GLY A 33 -16.06 7.74 7.42
CA GLY A 33 -16.05 7.80 5.96
C GLY A 33 -15.10 8.90 5.44
N PHE A 34 -15.49 9.55 4.35
CA PHE A 34 -14.78 10.70 3.81
C PHE A 34 -14.83 11.90 4.77
N ASN A 35 -13.66 12.39 5.17
CA ASN A 35 -13.57 13.51 6.09
C ASN A 35 -13.51 14.85 5.33
N MET A 36 -14.55 15.67 5.49
CA MET A 36 -14.59 17.02 4.93
C MET A 36 -13.48 17.94 5.48
N ASN A 37 -12.96 17.63 6.67
CA ASN A 37 -11.83 18.32 7.32
C ASN A 37 -12.00 19.85 7.38
N GLY A 38 -13.24 20.34 7.46
CA GLY A 38 -13.56 21.76 7.46
C GLY A 38 -13.29 22.49 6.14
N ALA A 39 -13.15 21.78 5.02
CA ALA A 39 -13.14 22.38 3.70
C ALA A 39 -14.49 23.09 3.43
N GLY A 40 -14.42 24.33 2.99
CA GLY A 40 -15.56 25.20 2.74
C GLY A 40 -16.16 25.05 1.35
N ALA A 41 -17.25 25.78 1.09
CA ALA A 41 -17.97 25.68 -0.17
C ALA A 41 -17.16 26.10 -1.42
N ASN A 42 -16.14 26.94 -1.23
CA ASN A 42 -15.28 27.49 -2.29
C ASN A 42 -13.95 26.75 -2.43
N ASP A 43 -13.68 25.78 -1.54
CA ASP A 43 -12.47 24.99 -1.61
C ASP A 43 -12.60 23.96 -2.73
N THR A 44 -11.57 23.86 -3.56
CA THR A 44 -11.57 22.98 -4.73
C THR A 44 -10.22 22.30 -4.90
N PHE A 45 -10.25 21.07 -5.42
CA PHE A 45 -9.03 20.40 -5.85
C PHE A 45 -8.40 21.21 -7.00
N VAL A 46 -7.07 21.34 -6.97
CA VAL A 46 -6.30 22.04 -8.01
C VAL A 46 -5.41 21.04 -8.72
N TYR A 47 -5.27 21.16 -10.04
CA TYR A 47 -4.43 20.26 -10.85
C TYR A 47 -3.47 21.06 -11.71
N ASP A 48 -2.34 20.44 -12.05
CA ASP A 48 -1.45 20.97 -13.06
C ASP A 48 -2.01 20.75 -14.49
N LYS A 49 -1.26 21.21 -15.48
CA LYS A 49 -1.63 21.06 -16.90
C LYS A 49 -1.53 19.61 -17.42
N TYR A 50 -0.90 18.71 -16.66
CA TYR A 50 -0.74 17.29 -16.98
C TYR A 50 -1.77 16.41 -16.26
N GLY A 51 -2.65 17.02 -15.44
CA GLY A 51 -3.68 16.30 -14.71
C GLY A 51 -3.22 15.72 -13.38
N ASN A 52 -2.08 16.16 -12.84
CA ASN A 52 -1.64 15.76 -11.50
C ASN A 52 -2.28 16.67 -10.45
N LEU A 53 -2.77 16.09 -9.35
CA LEU A 53 -3.33 16.85 -8.24
C LEU A 53 -2.26 17.71 -7.58
N MET A 54 -2.44 19.03 -7.57
CA MET A 54 -1.55 19.98 -6.92
C MET A 54 -1.99 20.37 -5.50
N ALA A 55 -3.29 20.44 -5.23
CA ALA A 55 -3.79 20.81 -3.90
C ALA A 55 -5.10 20.09 -3.60
N ASP A 56 -5.23 19.65 -2.35
CA ASP A 56 -6.41 18.98 -1.81
C ASP A 56 -6.82 19.69 -0.51
N PRO A 57 -7.93 20.44 -0.51
CA PRO A 57 -8.36 21.19 0.66
C PRO A 57 -8.90 20.29 1.79
N TYR A 58 -9.35 19.08 1.46
CA TYR A 58 -9.88 18.10 2.41
C TYR A 58 -8.75 17.39 3.15
N LYS A 59 -7.57 17.22 2.51
CA LYS A 59 -6.37 16.69 3.18
C LYS A 59 -5.40 17.79 3.65
N LYS A 60 -5.81 19.05 3.59
CA LYS A 60 -4.98 20.23 3.93
C LYS A 60 -3.66 20.29 3.16
N ILE A 61 -3.64 19.72 1.96
CA ILE A 61 -2.51 19.76 1.04
C ILE A 61 -2.55 21.10 0.31
N SER A 62 -1.51 21.90 0.51
CA SER A 62 -1.36 23.20 -0.14
C SER A 62 -0.66 23.09 -1.49
N THR A 63 0.29 22.17 -1.64
CA THR A 63 1.03 21.96 -2.89
C THR A 63 1.60 20.54 -2.95
N ILE A 64 1.49 19.91 -4.12
CA ILE A 64 2.23 18.73 -4.53
C ILE A 64 3.13 19.09 -5.72
N LEU A 65 4.40 18.72 -5.64
CA LEU A 65 5.37 18.80 -6.74
C LEU A 65 5.63 17.42 -7.32
N TYR A 66 5.77 17.32 -8.62
CA TYR A 66 5.93 16.05 -9.34
C TYR A 66 7.23 16.00 -10.13
N ASN A 67 7.75 14.79 -10.36
CA ASN A 67 8.82 14.54 -11.32
C ASN A 67 8.26 14.33 -12.75
N HIS A 68 9.14 14.02 -13.71
CA HIS A 68 8.78 13.80 -15.10
C HIS A 68 7.98 12.50 -15.35
N LEU A 69 7.88 11.61 -14.35
CA LEU A 69 7.04 10.41 -14.36
C LEU A 69 5.69 10.64 -13.68
N ASN A 70 5.35 11.90 -13.33
CA ASN A 70 4.16 12.25 -12.56
C ASN A 70 4.08 11.59 -11.17
N LEU A 71 5.23 11.27 -10.56
CA LEU A 71 5.31 10.81 -9.16
C LEU A 71 5.52 12.00 -8.20
N PRO A 72 4.80 12.07 -7.07
CA PRO A 72 4.99 13.13 -6.08
C PRO A 72 6.41 13.13 -5.52
N THR A 73 7.11 14.26 -5.60
CA THR A 73 8.43 14.48 -5.01
C THR A 73 8.35 15.27 -3.71
N LYS A 74 7.30 16.09 -3.55
CA LYS A 74 7.08 16.87 -2.33
C LYS A 74 5.61 17.20 -2.14
N ILE A 75 5.09 16.92 -0.96
CA ILE A 75 3.78 17.35 -0.48
C ILE A 75 4.00 18.35 0.64
N THR A 76 3.35 19.51 0.55
CA THR A 76 3.36 20.53 1.60
C THR A 76 1.94 20.71 2.11
N PHE A 77 1.80 20.76 3.43
CA PHE A 77 0.51 20.93 4.11
C PHE A 77 0.33 22.37 4.58
N LEU A 78 -0.92 22.79 4.81
CA LEU A 78 -1.23 24.13 5.33
C LEU A 78 -0.65 24.39 6.73
N SER A 79 -0.40 23.32 7.50
CA SER A 79 0.30 23.38 8.79
C SER A 79 1.79 23.75 8.66
N GLY A 80 2.35 23.68 7.45
CA GLY A 80 3.79 23.79 7.19
C GLY A 80 4.53 22.45 7.21
N GLY A 81 3.85 21.35 7.59
CA GLY A 81 4.35 19.98 7.49
C GLY A 81 4.67 19.59 6.04
N LYS A 82 5.62 18.68 5.86
CA LYS A 82 6.11 18.28 4.52
C LYS A 82 6.39 16.79 4.46
N ILE A 83 6.12 16.19 3.30
CA ILE A 83 6.63 14.86 2.92
C ILE A 83 7.44 15.03 1.65
N GLU A 84 8.66 14.50 1.62
CA GLU A 84 9.57 14.53 0.48
C GLU A 84 9.89 13.08 0.07
N TYR A 85 9.72 12.76 -1.22
CA TYR A 85 9.99 11.43 -1.76
C TYR A 85 11.13 11.48 -2.77
N PHE A 86 11.94 10.44 -2.75
CA PHE A 86 13.09 10.28 -3.63
C PHE A 86 12.97 8.96 -4.36
N TYR A 87 13.18 9.00 -5.67
CA TYR A 87 13.04 7.86 -6.55
C TYR A 87 14.33 7.66 -7.34
N ASP A 88 14.55 6.43 -7.80
CA ASP A 88 15.50 6.22 -8.88
C ASP A 88 14.93 6.67 -10.25
N ALA A 89 15.72 6.50 -11.31
CA ALA A 89 15.32 6.91 -12.66
C ALA A 89 14.16 6.08 -13.25
N THR A 90 13.85 4.92 -12.66
CA THR A 90 12.75 4.05 -13.10
C THR A 90 11.44 4.36 -12.38
N GLY A 91 11.46 5.23 -11.37
CA GLY A 91 10.31 5.54 -10.53
C GLY A 91 10.21 4.69 -9.27
N THR A 92 11.19 3.84 -8.97
CA THR A 92 11.21 3.07 -7.72
C THR A 92 11.52 4.00 -6.56
N LYS A 93 10.67 4.01 -5.53
CA LYS A 93 10.85 4.83 -4.33
C LYS A 93 12.04 4.33 -3.50
N LEU A 94 13.00 5.20 -3.24
CA LEU A 94 14.20 4.92 -2.45
C LEU A 94 14.13 5.48 -1.03
N LYS A 95 13.43 6.61 -0.85
CA LYS A 95 13.37 7.31 0.43
C LYS A 95 12.13 8.18 0.56
N LYS A 96 11.60 8.25 1.78
CA LYS A 96 10.56 9.17 2.24
C LYS A 96 11.11 9.97 3.42
N LYS A 97 10.87 11.27 3.43
CA LYS A 97 11.27 12.16 4.53
C LYS A 97 10.09 13.01 4.95
N VAL A 98 9.67 12.86 6.21
CA VAL A 98 8.55 13.57 6.82
C VAL A 98 9.13 14.64 7.74
N THR A 99 8.70 15.89 7.57
CA THR A 99 9.09 17.02 8.42
C THR A 99 7.87 17.62 9.08
N ASP A 100 7.78 17.50 10.40
CA ASP A 100 6.73 18.09 11.24
C ASP A 100 7.37 19.05 12.26
N GLY A 101 7.25 20.36 12.00
CA GLY A 101 7.97 21.39 12.75
C GLY A 101 9.48 21.15 12.71
N THR A 102 10.07 20.80 13.85
CA THR A 102 11.51 20.47 13.97
C THR A 102 11.80 18.97 13.87
N THR A 103 10.78 18.12 13.93
CA THR A 103 10.93 16.67 13.89
C THR A 103 11.07 16.21 12.45
N ILE A 104 12.11 15.41 12.18
CA ILE A 104 12.36 14.83 10.87
C ILE A 104 12.43 13.31 11.03
N THR A 105 11.56 12.60 10.32
CA THR A 105 11.60 11.14 10.20
C THR A 105 11.98 10.77 8.78
N THR A 106 12.96 9.88 8.64
CA THR A 106 13.39 9.35 7.34
C THR A 106 13.07 7.86 7.27
N THR A 107 12.44 7.43 6.18
CA THR A 107 12.25 6.02 5.82
C THR A 107 13.01 5.73 4.54
N GLU A 108 13.85 4.71 4.53
CA GLU A 108 14.64 4.28 3.37
C GLU A 108 14.23 2.87 2.95
N TYR A 109 14.16 2.65 1.64
CA TYR A 109 13.61 1.46 1.01
C TYR A 109 14.70 0.78 0.18
N MET A 110 14.98 -0.50 0.47
CA MET A 110 16.02 -1.26 -0.22
C MET A 110 15.59 -2.71 -0.42
N GLN A 111 15.08 -3.04 -1.60
CA GLN A 111 14.67 -4.41 -1.96
C GLN A 111 13.75 -5.05 -0.89
N GLY A 112 12.76 -4.31 -0.43
CA GLY A 112 11.83 -4.73 0.64
C GLY A 112 12.32 -4.47 2.06
N PHE A 113 13.63 -4.30 2.29
CA PHE A 113 14.13 -3.84 3.59
C PHE A 113 13.72 -2.37 3.80
N GLN A 114 13.21 -2.07 5.00
CA GLN A 114 12.87 -0.72 5.40
C GLN A 114 13.69 -0.30 6.62
N TYR A 115 14.21 0.91 6.54
CA TYR A 115 14.99 1.54 7.59
C TYR A 115 14.30 2.82 8.04
N THR A 116 14.19 3.02 9.34
CA THR A 116 13.69 4.26 9.94
C THR A 116 14.85 4.96 10.62
N ASN A 117 15.17 6.19 10.20
CA ASN A 117 16.29 6.99 10.70
C ASN A 117 17.63 6.20 10.71
N ASN A 118 17.94 5.53 9.60
CA ASN A 118 19.12 4.67 9.39
C ASN A 118 19.15 3.39 10.24
N VAL A 119 18.09 3.04 10.96
CA VAL A 119 17.98 1.80 11.75
C VAL A 119 17.09 0.81 11.00
N LEU A 120 17.54 -0.44 10.84
CA LEU A 120 16.72 -1.47 10.20
C LEU A 120 15.45 -1.69 11.03
N ASP A 121 14.30 -1.58 10.36
CA ASP A 121 12.99 -1.66 10.99
C ASP A 121 12.37 -3.04 10.73
N PHE A 122 12.24 -3.40 9.45
CA PHE A 122 11.79 -4.73 9.05
C PHE A 122 12.18 -5.07 7.62
N PHE A 123 11.99 -6.34 7.27
CA PHE A 123 12.13 -6.86 5.91
C PHE A 123 11.14 -8.00 5.68
N PRO A 124 10.70 -8.25 4.43
CA PRO A 124 9.67 -9.24 4.13
C PRO A 124 10.18 -10.69 4.19
N HIS A 125 9.24 -11.61 4.36
CA HIS A 125 9.39 -13.05 4.08
C HIS A 125 8.11 -13.55 3.37
N PRO A 126 8.05 -14.76 2.80
CA PRO A 126 6.94 -15.19 1.94
C PRO A 126 5.54 -15.14 2.57
N GLU A 127 5.44 -15.22 3.90
CA GLU A 127 4.16 -15.23 4.63
C GLU A 127 3.97 -13.97 5.50
N GLY A 128 4.77 -12.92 5.30
CA GLY A 128 4.69 -11.69 6.10
C GLY A 128 6.01 -10.93 6.15
N TYR A 129 6.45 -10.56 7.36
CA TYR A 129 7.70 -9.82 7.56
C TYR A 129 8.40 -10.18 8.86
N VAL A 130 9.69 -9.87 8.92
CA VAL A 130 10.52 -9.96 10.11
C VAL A 130 10.70 -8.56 10.67
N LYS A 131 10.17 -8.31 11.87
CA LYS A 131 10.45 -7.10 12.64
C LYS A 131 11.85 -7.21 13.24
N ALA A 132 12.69 -6.22 13.01
CA ALA A 132 14.03 -6.11 13.57
C ALA A 132 14.00 -5.11 14.73
N LEU A 133 14.38 -5.57 15.92
CA LEU A 133 14.50 -4.74 17.12
C LEU A 133 15.97 -4.60 17.49
N PRO A 134 16.55 -3.38 17.48
CA PRO A 134 17.92 -3.18 17.93
C PRO A 134 18.09 -3.60 19.40
N ALA A 135 19.13 -4.36 19.71
CA ALA A 135 19.48 -4.74 21.08
C ALA A 135 20.59 -3.82 21.60
N GLY A 136 20.24 -2.87 22.47
CA GLY A 136 21.19 -2.06 23.27
C GLY A 136 21.33 -0.58 22.88
N LEU A 137 21.79 0.21 23.84
CA LEU A 137 22.10 1.65 23.72
C LEU A 137 23.05 1.93 22.53
N GLY A 138 22.59 2.73 21.57
CA GLY A 138 23.50 3.42 20.63
C GLY A 138 23.80 2.73 19.30
N GLY A 139 22.93 1.84 18.80
CA GLY A 139 23.04 1.34 17.43
C GLY A 139 24.12 0.28 17.21
N GLY A 140 24.37 -0.57 18.21
CA GLY A 140 25.16 -1.79 18.02
C GLY A 140 24.52 -2.73 16.99
N SER A 141 25.36 -3.47 16.24
CA SER A 141 24.97 -4.35 15.13
C SER A 141 24.16 -5.60 15.50
N SER A 142 23.65 -5.69 16.73
CA SER A 142 22.85 -6.82 17.20
C SER A 142 21.36 -6.52 17.13
N TYR A 143 20.63 -7.35 16.40
CA TYR A 143 19.18 -7.29 16.28
C TYR A 143 18.54 -8.52 16.90
N GLN A 144 17.39 -8.32 17.54
CA GLN A 144 16.45 -9.38 17.84
C GLN A 144 15.35 -9.38 16.77
N PHE A 145 15.10 -10.55 16.19
CA PHE A 145 14.15 -10.71 15.08
C PHE A 145 12.85 -11.36 15.55
N LYS A 146 11.73 -10.80 15.11
CA LYS A 146 10.38 -11.35 15.38
C LYS A 146 9.63 -11.53 14.08
N TYR A 147 9.18 -12.75 13.85
CA TYR A 147 8.43 -13.12 12.66
C TYR A 147 6.96 -12.75 12.86
N VAL A 148 6.44 -11.96 11.93
CA VAL A 148 5.03 -11.62 11.81
C VAL A 148 4.49 -12.28 10.56
N PHE A 149 3.35 -12.93 10.70
CA PHE A 149 2.63 -13.58 9.61
C PHE A 149 1.40 -12.75 9.24
N THR A 150 1.07 -12.73 7.95
CA THR A 150 -0.08 -12.02 7.41
C THR A 150 -1.09 -13.00 6.81
N TYR A 151 -2.37 -12.72 7.02
CA TYR A 151 -3.45 -13.39 6.30
C TYR A 151 -4.11 -12.37 5.38
N THR A 152 -4.18 -12.68 4.09
CA THR A 152 -4.75 -11.80 3.08
C THR A 152 -6.06 -12.37 2.52
N ASP A 153 -6.92 -11.49 2.00
CA ASP A 153 -8.07 -11.92 1.21
C ASP A 153 -7.68 -12.23 -0.25
N HIS A 154 -8.69 -12.48 -1.10
CA HIS A 154 -8.50 -12.83 -2.51
C HIS A 154 -7.88 -11.71 -3.36
N LEU A 155 -7.91 -10.47 -2.90
CA LEU A 155 -7.29 -9.33 -3.56
C LEU A 155 -5.94 -8.97 -2.93
N GLY A 156 -5.43 -9.75 -1.97
CA GLY A 156 -4.17 -9.44 -1.30
C GLY A 156 -4.29 -8.36 -0.22
N ASN A 157 -5.51 -7.96 0.19
CA ASN A 157 -5.66 -7.05 1.32
C ASN A 157 -5.26 -7.75 2.61
N ILE A 158 -4.38 -7.15 3.40
CA ILE A 158 -3.98 -7.71 4.70
C ILE A 158 -5.15 -7.61 5.67
N ARG A 159 -5.71 -8.76 6.08
CA ARG A 159 -6.86 -8.83 7.00
C ARG A 159 -6.45 -9.11 8.44
N LEU A 160 -5.34 -9.83 8.62
CA LEU A 160 -4.81 -10.19 9.92
C LEU A 160 -3.28 -10.12 9.91
N LYS A 161 -2.70 -9.59 10.98
CA LYS A 161 -1.29 -9.78 11.35
C LYS A 161 -1.25 -10.56 12.66
N TYR A 162 -0.40 -11.57 12.77
CA TYR A 162 -0.24 -12.35 13.99
C TYR A 162 1.19 -12.84 14.17
N ALA A 163 1.58 -13.09 15.43
CA ALA A 163 2.93 -13.56 15.76
C ALA A 163 2.92 -14.34 17.08
N GLN A 164 4.04 -15.01 17.39
CA GLN A 164 4.26 -15.56 18.72
C GLN A 164 4.56 -14.43 19.72
N ASP A 165 3.85 -14.43 20.83
CA ASP A 165 4.04 -13.49 21.93
C ASP A 165 5.11 -14.02 22.90
N PRO A 166 6.32 -13.43 22.90
CA PRO A 166 7.42 -13.85 23.76
C PRO A 166 7.11 -13.65 25.25
N SER A 167 6.20 -12.73 25.60
CA SER A 167 5.81 -12.45 26.98
C SER A 167 4.73 -13.40 27.51
N ASN A 168 4.09 -14.16 26.61
CA ASN A 168 2.99 -15.08 26.92
C ASN A 168 3.31 -16.51 26.47
N ASN A 169 4.44 -17.04 26.95
CA ASN A 169 4.87 -18.43 26.72
C ASN A 169 4.87 -18.83 25.24
N ASN A 170 5.22 -17.90 24.34
CA ASN A 170 5.24 -18.07 22.88
C ASN A 170 3.90 -18.50 22.26
N ARG A 171 2.77 -18.17 22.88
CA ARG A 171 1.45 -18.39 22.27
C ARG A 171 1.24 -17.42 21.11
N ILE A 172 0.43 -17.83 20.14
CA ILE A 172 0.04 -16.96 19.03
C ILE A 172 -0.88 -15.85 19.54
N SER A 173 -0.54 -14.61 19.19
CA SER A 173 -1.33 -13.41 19.46
C SER A 173 -1.65 -12.69 18.16
N ILE A 174 -2.87 -12.15 18.08
CA ILE A 174 -3.29 -11.26 16.99
C ILE A 174 -2.66 -9.90 17.24
N LEU A 175 -1.91 -9.42 16.26
CA LEU A 175 -1.31 -8.10 16.29
C LEU A 175 -2.26 -7.04 15.76
N GLU A 176 -2.91 -7.32 14.64
CA GLU A 176 -3.85 -6.38 14.03
C GLU A 176 -4.87 -7.12 13.19
N GLU A 177 -6.11 -6.63 13.19
CA GLU A 177 -7.17 -7.10 12.30
C GLU A 177 -7.76 -5.88 11.58
N ASP A 178 -7.86 -6.01 10.25
CA ASP A 178 -8.24 -4.94 9.34
C ASP A 178 -9.39 -5.38 8.43
N HIS A 179 -10.42 -4.53 8.35
CA HIS A 179 -11.55 -4.69 7.46
C HIS A 179 -11.62 -3.49 6.52
N TYR A 180 -12.02 -3.72 5.27
CA TYR A 180 -12.05 -2.68 4.24
C TYR A 180 -13.41 -2.63 3.55
N TYR A 181 -13.85 -1.41 3.27
CA TYR A 181 -14.88 -1.14 2.27
C TYR A 181 -14.36 -1.55 0.88
N PRO A 182 -15.22 -1.72 -0.14
CA PRO A 182 -14.80 -2.17 -1.46
C PRO A 182 -13.64 -1.38 -2.08
N TYR A 183 -13.62 -0.06 -1.89
CA TYR A 183 -12.57 0.83 -2.41
C TYR A 183 -11.35 0.94 -1.49
N GLY A 184 -11.23 0.09 -0.46
CA GLY A 184 -10.02 0.00 0.36
C GLY A 184 -9.96 0.94 1.56
N LEU A 185 -11.01 1.73 1.82
CA LEU A 185 -11.10 2.50 3.05
C LEU A 185 -11.26 1.53 4.22
N LYS A 186 -10.38 1.63 5.21
CA LYS A 186 -10.40 0.76 6.39
C LYS A 186 -11.62 1.09 7.25
N HIS A 187 -12.35 0.07 7.68
CA HIS A 187 -13.44 0.23 8.62
C HIS A 187 -12.89 0.68 9.99
N SER A 188 -13.66 1.54 10.65
CA SER A 188 -13.40 1.92 12.04
C SER A 188 -14.24 1.08 13.01
N GLY A 189 -13.81 1.01 14.28
CA GLY A 189 -14.65 0.50 15.38
C GLY A 189 -14.58 -1.00 15.67
N TYR A 190 -13.81 -1.78 14.90
CA TYR A 190 -13.60 -3.21 15.18
C TYR A 190 -12.53 -3.44 16.25
N ASN A 191 -11.39 -2.76 16.11
CA ASN A 191 -10.26 -2.87 17.03
C ASN A 191 -9.93 -1.51 17.64
N SER A 192 -9.87 -1.45 18.97
CA SER A 192 -9.54 -0.22 19.71
C SER A 192 -8.03 0.05 19.77
N PHE A 193 -7.20 -0.93 19.41
CA PHE A 193 -5.75 -0.87 19.38
C PHE A 193 -5.23 -1.98 18.45
N HIS A 194 -3.97 -1.86 18.05
CA HIS A 194 -3.20 -2.96 17.47
C HIS A 194 -1.92 -3.14 18.28
N GLN A 195 -1.30 -4.33 18.22
CA GLN A 195 -0.11 -4.67 18.99
C GLN A 195 1.12 -4.61 18.09
N ILE A 196 2.21 -4.08 18.62
CA ILE A 196 3.52 -4.10 17.97
C ILE A 196 4.57 -4.68 18.92
N PHE A 197 5.66 -5.18 18.37
CA PHE A 197 6.83 -5.53 19.17
C PHE A 197 7.58 -4.28 19.61
N THR A 198 7.87 -4.20 20.90
CA THR A 198 8.76 -3.19 21.50
C THR A 198 9.72 -3.86 22.49
N THR A 199 10.71 -3.11 22.97
CA THR A 199 11.54 -3.51 24.11
C THR A 199 10.84 -3.18 25.43
N GLU A 200 10.99 -4.01 26.46
CA GLU A 200 10.34 -3.90 27.78
C GLU A 200 10.41 -2.50 28.44
N ASP A 201 11.45 -1.72 28.15
CA ASP A 201 11.67 -0.39 28.74
C ASP A 201 11.22 0.78 27.84
N GLY A 202 10.60 0.52 26.68
CA GLY A 202 10.07 1.55 25.77
C GLY A 202 11.11 2.53 25.17
N ASP A 203 12.37 2.41 25.58
CA ASP A 203 13.50 3.29 25.27
C ASP A 203 14.59 2.60 24.42
N GLY A 204 14.35 1.35 24.00
CA GLY A 204 15.31 0.54 23.25
C GLY A 204 16.45 -0.06 24.09
N GLN A 205 16.39 0.04 25.43
CA GLN A 205 17.46 -0.43 26.32
C GLN A 205 17.16 -1.77 27.00
N GLY A 206 15.89 -2.17 27.09
CA GLY A 206 15.48 -3.44 27.68
C GLY A 206 15.87 -4.64 26.82
N THR A 207 16.39 -5.70 27.44
CA THR A 207 16.77 -6.94 26.74
C THR A 207 15.58 -7.84 26.37
N GLY A 208 14.42 -7.64 27.02
CA GLY A 208 13.20 -8.37 26.74
C GLY A 208 12.35 -7.71 25.67
N ILE A 209 11.67 -8.52 24.85
CA ILE A 209 10.69 -8.07 23.86
C ILE A 209 9.30 -8.36 24.38
N VAL A 210 8.41 -7.37 24.24
CA VAL A 210 7.00 -7.47 24.59
C VAL A 210 6.11 -7.03 23.43
N LEU A 211 4.84 -7.42 23.49
CA LEU A 211 3.79 -6.84 22.66
C LEU A 211 3.18 -5.64 23.38
N THR A 212 3.21 -4.47 22.74
CA THR A 212 2.65 -3.24 23.29
C THR A 212 1.44 -2.81 22.47
N PRO A 213 0.28 -2.54 23.09
CA PRO A 213 -0.85 -1.95 22.39
C PRO A 213 -0.51 -0.50 22.02
N VAL A 214 -0.74 -0.17 20.75
CA VAL A 214 -0.55 1.15 20.18
C VAL A 214 -1.83 1.62 19.49
N ASN A 215 -1.94 2.93 19.33
CA ASN A 215 -3.08 3.52 18.64
C ASN A 215 -3.03 3.11 17.16
N PRO A 216 -4.15 2.69 16.52
CA PRO A 216 -4.18 2.31 15.11
C PRO A 216 -3.61 3.36 14.15
N PHE A 217 -3.54 4.62 14.56
CA PHE A 217 -3.01 5.74 13.78
C PHE A 217 -1.58 6.15 14.17
N LEU A 218 -0.98 5.53 15.21
CA LEU A 218 0.32 5.96 15.74
C LEU A 218 1.08 4.80 16.39
N GLY A 219 2.29 4.52 15.89
CA GLY A 219 3.24 3.61 16.52
C GLY A 219 3.63 2.39 15.69
N ASP A 220 2.82 1.98 14.70
CA ASP A 220 3.28 1.00 13.70
C ASP A 220 4.21 1.64 12.69
N SER A 221 5.37 1.03 12.47
CA SER A 221 6.19 1.32 11.30
C SER A 221 5.80 0.48 10.09
N HIS A 222 5.17 -0.69 10.27
CA HIS A 222 4.73 -1.52 9.16
C HIS A 222 3.36 -1.07 8.65
N LYS A 223 3.40 -0.18 7.65
CA LYS A 223 2.21 0.51 7.12
C LYS A 223 1.50 -0.20 5.96
N TYR A 224 1.84 -1.44 5.60
CA TYR A 224 1.20 -2.12 4.47
C TYR A 224 -0.19 -2.67 4.83
N LYS A 225 -1.19 -2.43 3.95
CA LYS A 225 -2.62 -2.71 4.22
C LYS A 225 -3.40 -3.21 2.97
N PHE A 226 -4.26 -2.36 2.40
CA PHE A 226 -5.07 -2.65 1.21
C PHE A 226 -4.17 -2.92 0.00
N GLY A 227 -4.48 -3.98 -0.76
CA GLY A 227 -3.67 -4.47 -1.87
C GLY A 227 -2.24 -4.88 -1.51
N GLY A 228 -1.91 -4.98 -0.22
CA GLY A 228 -0.53 -5.12 0.23
C GLY A 228 0.33 -3.87 0.01
N MET A 229 -0.30 -2.70 -0.20
CA MET A 229 0.39 -1.43 -0.48
C MET A 229 0.64 -0.63 0.79
N GLU A 230 1.70 0.21 0.75
CA GLU A 230 2.05 1.08 1.87
C GLU A 230 0.98 2.16 2.04
N TYR A 231 0.37 2.20 3.23
CA TYR A 231 -0.52 3.27 3.65
C TYR A 231 0.28 4.45 4.20
N GLN A 232 -0.08 5.65 3.77
CA GLN A 232 0.51 6.91 4.23
C GLN A 232 -0.57 7.66 5.01
N ASP A 233 -0.34 7.81 6.32
CA ASP A 233 -1.23 8.47 7.27
C ASP A 233 -0.66 9.79 7.79
N GLU A 234 0.53 10.18 7.33
CA GLU A 234 1.18 11.40 7.77
C GLU A 234 0.36 12.64 7.39
N PHE A 235 0.10 13.50 8.38
CA PHE A 235 -0.73 14.70 8.24
C PHE A 235 -2.15 14.44 7.68
N ASP A 236 -2.71 13.27 7.97
CA ASP A 236 -4.07 12.88 7.54
C ASP A 236 -4.20 12.73 6.01
N ILE A 237 -3.08 12.47 5.30
CA ILE A 237 -3.11 12.24 3.86
C ILE A 237 -3.87 10.96 3.48
N ASN A 238 -3.84 9.94 4.33
CA ASN A 238 -4.66 8.73 4.24
C ASN A 238 -4.72 8.12 2.83
N THR A 239 -3.56 7.85 2.21
CA THR A 239 -3.46 7.35 0.83
C THR A 239 -2.57 6.13 0.74
N TYR A 240 -2.77 5.34 -0.31
CA TYR A 240 -1.94 4.19 -0.63
C TYR A 240 -0.94 4.51 -1.72
N ASP A 241 0.29 4.04 -1.56
CA ASP A 241 1.33 4.11 -2.58
C ASP A 241 1.41 2.81 -3.36
N PHE A 242 0.98 2.83 -4.62
CA PHE A 242 1.03 1.68 -5.52
C PHE A 242 2.30 1.66 -6.39
N GLY A 243 3.22 2.62 -6.20
CA GLY A 243 4.41 2.77 -7.03
C GLY A 243 4.19 3.79 -8.15
N ALA A 244 3.35 3.48 -9.15
CA ALA A 244 3.12 4.41 -10.27
C ALA A 244 2.21 5.59 -9.90
N ARG A 245 1.37 5.43 -8.88
CA ARG A 245 0.36 6.41 -8.47
C ARG A 245 0.05 6.31 -6.98
N ASN A 246 -0.45 7.41 -6.43
CA ASN A 246 -1.04 7.45 -5.09
C ASN A 246 -2.57 7.38 -5.17
N TYR A 247 -3.15 6.48 -4.38
CA TYR A 247 -4.57 6.15 -4.36
C TYR A 247 -5.24 6.68 -3.09
N ASP A 248 -6.35 7.40 -3.24
CA ASP A 248 -7.19 7.81 -2.13
C ASP A 248 -8.37 6.84 -1.96
N PRO A 249 -8.37 5.97 -0.93
CA PRO A 249 -9.42 5.00 -0.71
C PRO A 249 -10.75 5.63 -0.27
N ALA A 250 -10.75 6.83 0.33
CA ALA A 250 -11.98 7.52 0.74
C ALA A 250 -12.72 8.12 -0.47
N LEU A 251 -11.98 8.44 -1.54
CA LEU A 251 -12.53 8.94 -2.81
C LEU A 251 -12.66 7.85 -3.88
N GLY A 252 -12.05 6.68 -3.67
CA GLY A 252 -12.03 5.60 -4.65
C GLY A 252 -11.26 5.92 -5.93
N ARG A 253 -10.22 6.77 -5.88
CA ARG A 253 -9.56 7.28 -7.10
C ARG A 253 -8.07 7.62 -6.94
N TRP A 254 -7.40 7.75 -8.08
CA TRP A 254 -5.99 8.18 -8.15
C TRP A 254 -5.81 9.71 -8.12
N MET A 255 -4.64 10.15 -7.65
CA MET A 255 -4.23 11.56 -7.61
C MET A 255 -3.72 12.10 -8.95
N ASN A 256 -3.30 11.22 -9.86
CA ASN A 256 -2.73 11.56 -11.16
C ASN A 256 -3.29 10.65 -12.27
N ILE A 257 -3.11 11.10 -13.52
CA ILE A 257 -3.54 10.37 -14.71
C ILE A 257 -2.79 9.04 -14.80
N ASP A 258 -3.52 7.98 -15.13
CA ASP A 258 -2.97 6.66 -15.45
C ASP A 258 -1.88 6.70 -16.55
N PRO A 259 -0.67 6.18 -16.30
CA PRO A 259 0.37 6.08 -17.32
C PRO A 259 -0.07 5.30 -18.57
N LEU A 260 -1.01 4.36 -18.42
CA LEU A 260 -1.57 3.53 -19.49
C LEU A 260 -3.04 3.91 -19.81
N ALA A 261 -3.45 5.14 -19.53
CA ALA A 261 -4.81 5.62 -19.82
C ALA A 261 -5.26 5.32 -21.27
N GLU A 262 -4.34 5.39 -22.24
CA GLU A 262 -4.64 5.14 -23.65
C GLU A 262 -4.97 3.68 -24.00
N ALA A 263 -4.56 2.74 -23.15
CA ALA A 263 -4.95 1.33 -23.22
C ALA A 263 -6.37 1.12 -22.66
N MET A 264 -6.85 2.03 -21.80
CA MET A 264 -8.10 1.94 -21.05
C MET A 264 -9.09 3.03 -21.45
N ARG A 265 -9.22 3.33 -22.75
CA ARG A 265 -9.98 4.48 -23.30
C ARG A 265 -11.46 4.59 -22.89
N ARG A 266 -12.05 3.52 -22.35
CA ARG A 266 -13.44 3.48 -21.89
C ARG A 266 -13.62 3.91 -20.43
N HIS A 267 -12.52 4.06 -19.70
CA HIS A 267 -12.53 4.41 -18.28
C HIS A 267 -11.86 5.77 -18.07
N SER A 268 -12.26 6.45 -17.00
CA SER A 268 -11.59 7.69 -16.59
C SER A 268 -10.12 7.40 -16.29
N PRO A 269 -9.17 8.22 -16.76
CA PRO A 269 -7.77 8.14 -16.33
C PRO A 269 -7.49 8.19 -14.82
N TYR A 270 -8.50 8.48 -13.99
CA TYR A 270 -8.40 8.47 -12.52
C TYR A 270 -9.17 7.31 -11.86
N ASN A 271 -9.81 6.43 -12.64
CA ASN A 271 -10.60 5.30 -12.12
C ASN A 271 -9.70 4.30 -11.38
N TYR A 272 -10.22 3.70 -10.31
CA TYR A 272 -9.61 2.55 -9.68
C TYR A 272 -10.34 1.28 -10.08
N ALA A 273 -9.60 0.26 -10.50
CA ALA A 273 -10.10 -1.09 -10.69
C ALA A 273 -11.36 -1.21 -11.58
N PHE A 274 -11.47 -0.41 -12.63
CA PHE A 274 -12.64 -0.34 -13.52
C PHE A 274 -13.97 -0.11 -12.79
N ASP A 275 -13.92 0.60 -11.65
CA ASP A 275 -15.03 0.83 -10.73
C ASP A 275 -15.66 -0.47 -10.19
N ASN A 276 -14.89 -1.57 -10.19
CA ASN A 276 -15.28 -2.85 -9.62
C ASN A 276 -14.13 -3.45 -8.77
N PRO A 277 -13.79 -2.80 -7.64
CA PRO A 277 -12.66 -3.16 -6.78
C PRO A 277 -12.91 -4.43 -5.93
N VAL A 278 -14.08 -5.05 -6.05
CA VAL A 278 -14.35 -6.37 -5.45
C VAL A 278 -13.77 -7.50 -6.31
N TYR A 279 -13.61 -7.25 -7.62
CA TYR A 279 -13.13 -8.23 -8.59
C TYR A 279 -11.76 -7.87 -9.19
N PHE A 280 -11.52 -6.59 -9.47
CA PHE A 280 -10.27 -6.12 -10.05
C PHE A 280 -9.36 -5.54 -8.98
N ILE A 281 -8.05 -5.69 -9.17
CA ILE A 281 -7.01 -5.01 -8.41
C ILE A 281 -6.03 -4.38 -9.39
N ASP A 282 -5.51 -3.21 -9.05
CA ASP A 282 -4.37 -2.60 -9.75
C ASP A 282 -3.08 -2.92 -8.97
N PRO A 283 -2.19 -3.80 -9.45
CA PRO A 283 -1.04 -4.25 -8.67
C PRO A 283 0.10 -3.23 -8.54
N ASP A 284 0.23 -2.30 -9.48
CA ASP A 284 1.37 -1.37 -9.58
C ASP A 284 0.94 0.08 -9.86
N GLY A 285 -0.37 0.32 -9.93
CA GLY A 285 -0.93 1.62 -10.25
C GLY A 285 -0.84 1.96 -11.74
N MET A 286 -0.63 1.01 -12.64
CA MET A 286 -0.63 1.27 -14.09
C MET A 286 -1.77 0.60 -14.84
N MET A 287 -2.29 -0.54 -14.38
CA MET A 287 -3.42 -1.20 -15.04
C MET A 287 -4.12 -2.21 -14.11
N PRO A 288 -5.45 -2.14 -13.97
CA PRO A 288 -6.20 -3.17 -13.27
C PRO A 288 -6.13 -4.54 -13.95
N GLY A 289 -5.79 -5.56 -13.17
CA GLY A 289 -5.94 -6.96 -13.51
C GLY A 289 -7.21 -7.53 -12.88
N GLY A 290 -7.97 -8.33 -13.64
CA GLY A 290 -9.10 -9.06 -13.09
C GLY A 290 -8.65 -10.23 -12.24
N PHE A 291 -9.50 -10.67 -11.32
CA PHE A 291 -9.43 -12.01 -10.76
C PHE A 291 -9.74 -13.03 -11.87
N ALA A 292 -8.80 -13.23 -12.80
CA ALA A 292 -8.80 -14.46 -13.57
C ALA A 292 -8.76 -15.56 -12.53
N ASN A 293 -9.79 -16.40 -12.54
CA ASN A 293 -9.89 -17.66 -11.83
C ASN A 293 -8.49 -18.22 -11.50
N THR A 294 -7.94 -17.86 -10.34
CA THR A 294 -6.77 -18.53 -9.78
C THR A 294 -7.19 -19.87 -9.19
N ASN A 295 -8.34 -20.43 -9.62
CA ASN A 295 -8.53 -21.88 -9.74
C ASN A 295 -7.71 -22.50 -10.89
N SER A 296 -6.67 -21.81 -11.35
CA SER A 296 -5.52 -22.44 -11.98
C SER A 296 -4.20 -21.98 -11.38
N VAL A 297 -4.23 -21.58 -10.12
CA VAL A 297 -3.04 -21.33 -9.30
C VAL A 297 -3.20 -22.15 -8.01
N THR A 298 -3.13 -23.47 -8.16
CA THR A 298 -2.33 -24.28 -7.23
C THR A 298 -0.84 -24.02 -7.41
N SER A 299 -0.44 -22.94 -8.10
CA SER A 299 0.93 -22.54 -8.38
C SER A 299 1.16 -21.06 -8.20
N THR A 300 1.62 -20.66 -7.01
CA THR A 300 2.26 -19.35 -6.78
C THR A 300 3.34 -19.17 -7.83
N GLY A 301 3.12 -18.30 -8.82
CA GLY A 301 4.17 -17.93 -9.77
C GLY A 301 5.00 -16.80 -9.17
N ALA A 302 6.26 -17.07 -8.86
CA ALA A 302 7.22 -16.02 -8.52
C ALA A 302 7.81 -15.48 -9.83
N PHE A 303 7.75 -14.16 -10.02
CA PHE A 303 8.41 -13.46 -11.12
C PHE A 303 9.71 -12.86 -10.60
N GLU A 304 10.86 -13.31 -11.11
CA GLU A 304 12.16 -12.70 -10.82
C GLU A 304 12.74 -12.10 -12.11
N SER A 305 13.03 -10.79 -12.08
CA SER A 305 13.76 -10.10 -13.13
C SER A 305 15.27 -10.26 -12.89
N TYR A 306 16.01 -10.67 -13.91
CA TYR A 306 17.47 -10.67 -13.87
C TYR A 306 18.02 -9.59 -14.81
N GLY A 307 19.06 -8.89 -14.36
CA GLY A 307 19.78 -7.92 -15.19
C GLY A 307 20.28 -8.58 -16.49
N GLY A 308 19.96 -7.98 -17.63
CA GLY A 308 20.30 -8.52 -18.96
C GLY A 308 19.13 -8.65 -19.94
N GLY A 309 17.91 -8.25 -19.57
CA GLY A 309 16.75 -8.24 -20.47
C GLY A 309 16.00 -9.59 -20.57
N GLY A 310 16.15 -10.46 -19.57
CA GLY A 310 15.38 -11.70 -19.44
C GLY A 310 14.55 -11.74 -18.16
N PHE A 311 13.45 -12.48 -18.19
CA PHE A 311 12.56 -12.77 -17.08
C PHE A 311 12.62 -14.27 -16.77
N ASP A 312 12.81 -14.63 -15.51
CA ASP A 312 12.63 -16.01 -15.08
C ASP A 312 11.18 -16.22 -14.67
N VAL A 313 10.50 -17.12 -15.38
CA VAL A 313 9.12 -17.52 -15.10
C VAL A 313 9.16 -18.88 -14.43
N ARG A 314 8.52 -18.98 -13.26
CA ARG A 314 8.42 -20.23 -12.50
C ARG A 314 6.98 -20.53 -12.14
N THR A 315 6.64 -21.81 -12.15
CA THR A 315 5.42 -22.32 -11.55
C THR A 315 5.82 -23.27 -10.42
N PHE A 316 5.06 -23.28 -9.33
CA PHE A 316 5.31 -24.13 -8.17
C PHE A 316 4.04 -24.91 -7.80
N ASP A 317 4.12 -25.97 -7.01
CA ASP A 317 2.95 -26.57 -6.39
C ASP A 317 2.76 -25.93 -5.02
N LYS A 318 1.57 -25.35 -4.77
CA LYS A 318 1.28 -24.59 -3.55
C LYS A 318 1.18 -25.48 -2.31
N ALA A 319 0.86 -26.77 -2.46
CA ALA A 319 0.73 -27.68 -1.32
C ALA A 319 2.10 -28.21 -0.85
N THR A 320 3.05 -28.34 -1.78
CA THR A 320 4.36 -28.96 -1.54
C THR A 320 5.54 -27.98 -1.63
N ASN A 321 5.31 -26.79 -2.20
CA ASN A 321 6.31 -25.76 -2.50
C ASN A 321 7.40 -26.23 -3.49
N GLU A 322 7.14 -27.25 -4.30
CA GLU A 322 8.05 -27.75 -5.34
C GLU A 322 7.90 -26.95 -6.64
N THR A 323 8.99 -26.70 -7.39
CA THR A 323 8.90 -26.08 -8.72
C THR A 323 8.31 -27.09 -9.72
N LEU A 324 7.22 -26.70 -10.38
CA LEU A 324 6.56 -27.48 -11.44
C LEU A 324 7.20 -27.24 -12.81
N ASP A 325 7.52 -25.98 -13.13
CA ASP A 325 8.20 -25.61 -14.38
C ASP A 325 9.02 -24.32 -14.22
N PHE A 326 10.07 -24.18 -15.04
CA PHE A 326 10.99 -23.03 -15.06
C PHE A 326 11.34 -22.66 -16.49
N LYS A 327 11.22 -21.38 -16.84
CA LYS A 327 11.64 -20.87 -18.15
C LYS A 327 12.16 -19.44 -18.08
N THR A 328 13.35 -19.22 -18.64
CA THR A 328 13.85 -17.87 -18.92
C THR A 328 13.29 -17.39 -20.26
N VAL A 329 12.65 -16.21 -20.26
CA VAL A 329 12.03 -15.60 -21.44
C VAL A 329 12.60 -14.19 -21.66
N SER A 330 12.77 -13.77 -22.91
CA SER A 330 13.24 -12.41 -23.24
C SER A 330 12.15 -11.34 -23.15
N SER A 331 10.88 -11.76 -23.09
CA SER A 331 9.71 -10.89 -22.95
C SER A 331 8.59 -11.64 -22.23
N LEU A 332 7.73 -10.90 -21.53
CA LEU A 332 6.50 -11.45 -20.95
C LEU A 332 5.36 -11.58 -21.98
N GLU A 333 5.46 -10.89 -23.13
CA GLU A 333 4.51 -11.07 -24.23
C GLU A 333 4.53 -12.50 -24.76
N GLY A 334 3.34 -13.10 -24.90
CA GLY A 334 3.17 -14.46 -25.44
C GLY A 334 3.48 -15.58 -24.46
N VAL A 335 3.85 -15.29 -23.20
CA VAL A 335 4.00 -16.31 -22.15
C VAL A 335 2.62 -16.67 -21.60
N SER A 336 2.29 -17.97 -21.56
CA SER A 336 1.04 -18.45 -20.96
C SER A 336 1.24 -19.76 -20.22
N TYR A 337 0.48 -19.96 -19.14
CA TYR A 337 0.53 -21.17 -18.33
C TYR A 337 -0.58 -22.14 -18.76
N ASN A 338 -0.19 -23.38 -19.08
CA ASN A 338 -1.15 -24.46 -19.34
C ASN A 338 -1.53 -25.11 -18.01
N THR A 339 -2.77 -24.84 -17.59
CA THR A 339 -3.32 -25.24 -16.31
C THR A 339 -3.60 -26.74 -16.19
N GLN A 340 -3.74 -27.44 -17.33
CA GLN A 340 -3.89 -28.90 -17.37
C GLN A 340 -2.53 -29.63 -17.37
N ALA A 341 -1.50 -29.00 -17.95
CA ALA A 341 -0.18 -29.61 -18.10
C ALA A 341 0.82 -29.18 -17.02
N GLY A 342 0.53 -28.14 -16.23
CA GLY A 342 1.46 -27.58 -15.25
C GLY A 342 2.67 -26.87 -15.88
N ALA A 343 2.59 -26.50 -17.17
CA ALA A 343 3.74 -26.09 -17.97
C ALA A 343 3.61 -24.66 -18.50
N ILE A 344 4.76 -23.97 -18.56
CA ILE A 344 4.95 -22.65 -19.16
C ILE A 344 5.09 -22.82 -20.68
N SER A 345 4.19 -22.18 -21.42
CA SER A 345 4.25 -22.10 -22.88
C SER A 345 4.62 -20.69 -23.31
N THR A 346 5.36 -20.59 -24.41
CA THR A 346 5.69 -19.31 -25.05
C THR A 346 5.21 -19.40 -26.48
N ASN A 347 4.28 -18.53 -26.85
CA ASN A 347 3.88 -18.37 -28.24
C ASN A 347 5.03 -17.68 -28.97
N SER A 348 5.85 -18.43 -29.69
CA SER A 348 6.76 -17.86 -30.68
C SER A 348 5.91 -17.35 -31.84
N SER A 349 5.50 -16.08 -31.82
CA SER A 349 5.20 -15.41 -33.08
C SER A 349 6.53 -15.34 -33.84
N GLY A 350 6.69 -16.24 -34.79
CA GLY A 350 7.89 -16.35 -35.61
C GLY A 350 8.06 -15.14 -36.53
N ALA A 351 9.35 -14.84 -36.74
CA ALA A 351 9.95 -13.93 -37.72
C ALA A 351 9.80 -12.42 -37.46
#